data_AF-A0A7S2F357-F1
#
_entry.id   AF-A0A7S2F357-F1
#
_cell.length_a   1.000
_cell.length_b   1.000
_cell.length_c   1.000
_cell.angle_alpha   90.00
_cell.angle_beta   90.00
_cell.angle_gamma   90.00
#
_symmetry.space_group_name_H-M   'P 1'
#
loop_
_entity.id
_entity.type
_entity.pdbx_description
1 polymer ?
#
loop_
_entity_poly.entity_id
_entity_poly.type
_entity_poly.pdbx_seq_one_letter_code
_entity_poly.pdbx_strand_id
1 'polypeptide(L)'
;VASSSSAPAASSAQEVQDAGEDEVESVHDEDEEGADGADEEEEDDPEWQEASRIIDEFSERIAEIMAAARKAAKKEKQALMARKRELESSPEYVAALRYIEDPAAE
;
A
#
# COMPACT_ATOMS: atom_id res chain seq x y z
N VAL A 1 39.16 -4.98 -41.66
CA VAL A 1 40.30 -4.04 -41.66
C VAL A 1 39.85 -2.77 -40.95
N ALA A 2 40.63 -2.34 -39.93
CA ALA A 2 40.62 -1.03 -39.24
C ALA A 2 39.31 -0.63 -38.49
N SER A 3 39.25 -0.05 -37.29
CA SER A 3 40.17 0.49 -36.26
C SER A 3 39.30 0.63 -34.99
N SER A 4 39.66 0.21 -33.78
CA SER A 4 40.67 0.72 -32.83
C SER A 4 40.48 2.17 -32.34
N SER A 5 40.70 2.34 -31.02
CA SER A 5 40.85 3.58 -30.23
C SER A 5 39.57 4.34 -29.86
N SER A 6 39.41 4.96 -28.69
CA SER A 6 40.31 5.24 -27.57
C SER A 6 39.48 5.77 -26.39
N ALA A 7 39.88 5.46 -25.15
CA ALA A 7 39.50 6.23 -23.97
C ALA A 7 40.24 7.59 -23.94
N PRO A 8 39.76 8.57 -23.15
CA PRO A 8 40.55 8.93 -21.98
C PRO A 8 39.73 9.29 -20.71
N ALA A 9 40.43 9.17 -19.59
CA ALA A 9 40.06 9.60 -18.25
C ALA A 9 40.22 11.13 -18.04
N ALA A 10 39.48 11.70 -17.10
CA ALA A 10 39.82 12.87 -16.25
C ALA A 10 38.59 13.16 -15.36
N SER A 11 38.66 13.18 -14.03
CA SER A 11 39.34 14.11 -13.10
C SER A 11 38.36 15.16 -12.56
N SER A 12 38.65 15.62 -11.33
CA SER A 12 37.97 16.67 -10.52
C SER A 12 36.86 16.10 -9.62
N ALA A 13 37.02 15.92 -8.30
CA ALA A 13 37.59 16.80 -7.28
C ALA A 13 36.95 18.20 -7.28
N GLN A 14 35.84 18.31 -6.54
CA GLN A 14 35.26 19.52 -5.95
C GLN A 14 34.37 19.02 -4.82
N GLU A 15 34.12 19.69 -3.72
CA GLU A 15 34.71 20.83 -3.01
C GLU A 15 33.76 20.99 -1.84
N VAL A 16 34.34 21.25 -0.68
CA VAL A 16 33.63 21.54 0.56
C VAL A 16 32.75 22.78 0.41
N GLN A 17 31.56 22.73 0.99
CA GLN A 17 30.67 23.83 1.36
C GLN A 17 29.44 23.17 2.01
N ASP A 18 28.81 23.65 3.06
CA ASP A 18 28.95 24.87 3.84
C ASP A 18 28.03 24.68 5.06
N ALA A 19 28.29 25.42 6.12
CA ALA A 19 27.50 25.44 7.34
C ALA A 19 26.03 25.83 7.08
N GLY A 20 25.13 25.36 7.95
CA GLY A 20 23.72 25.72 7.89
C GLY A 20 22.94 25.06 9.00
N GLU A 21 23.21 25.49 10.23
CA GLU A 21 22.34 25.30 11.39
C GLU A 21 21.01 25.99 11.07
N ASP A 22 19.95 25.22 10.82
CA ASP A 22 18.58 25.73 10.71
C ASP A 22 17.78 25.17 11.88
N GLU A 23 17.88 25.92 12.97
CA GLU A 23 17.03 25.85 14.15
C GLU A 23 15.66 26.42 13.75
N VAL A 24 14.71 25.54 13.41
CA VAL A 24 13.30 25.90 13.37
C VAL A 24 12.60 25.33 14.60
N GLU A 25 12.65 26.11 15.68
CA GLU A 25 11.58 26.13 16.67
C GLU A 25 10.27 26.51 15.95
N SER A 26 9.53 25.51 15.46
CA SER A 26 8.11 25.69 15.22
C SER A 26 7.36 25.31 16.49
N VAL A 27 7.07 26.34 17.27
CA VAL A 27 5.98 26.38 18.25
C VAL A 27 4.71 25.89 17.55
N HIS A 28 4.31 24.65 17.86
CA HIS A 28 3.02 24.11 17.45
C HIS A 28 2.12 24.09 18.69
N ASP A 29 1.63 25.27 19.03
CA ASP A 29 0.50 25.48 19.93
C ASP A 29 -0.74 25.47 19.01
N GLU A 30 -1.25 24.27 18.76
CA GLU A 30 -2.62 24.05 18.29
C GLU A 30 -3.32 23.21 19.35
N ASP A 31 -3.86 23.94 20.32
CA ASP A 31 -5.01 23.56 21.12
C ASP A 31 -6.16 23.23 20.15
N GLU A 32 -6.37 21.95 19.86
CA GLU A 32 -7.65 21.46 19.36
C GLU A 32 -8.07 20.26 20.21
N GLU A 33 -8.57 20.57 21.42
CA GLU A 33 -9.59 19.72 22.04
C GLU A 33 -10.80 19.68 21.09
N GLY A 34 -10.95 18.59 20.34
CA GLY A 34 -12.02 18.52 19.35
C GLY A 34 -12.25 17.16 18.73
N ALA A 35 -12.82 16.24 19.53
CA ALA A 35 -13.58 15.08 19.06
C ALA A 35 -12.79 13.90 18.45
N ASP A 36 -12.19 13.07 19.30
CA ASP A 36 -11.94 11.66 18.99
C ASP A 36 -12.74 10.79 19.96
N GLY A 37 -14.06 10.99 19.93
CA GLY A 37 -15.06 10.33 20.77
C GLY A 37 -16.29 9.95 19.97
N ALA A 38 -16.09 9.56 18.71
CA ALA A 38 -17.11 9.05 17.81
C ALA A 38 -16.66 7.76 17.11
N ASP A 39 -15.77 6.99 17.75
CA ASP A 39 -15.37 5.64 17.33
C ASP A 39 -15.98 4.60 18.28
N GLU A 40 -17.25 4.77 18.65
CA GLU A 40 -17.98 3.78 19.47
C GLU A 40 -19.33 3.38 18.83
N GLU A 41 -19.64 3.88 17.62
CA GLU A 41 -20.85 3.50 16.87
C GLU A 41 -20.59 2.59 15.65
N GLU A 42 -19.33 2.34 15.26
CA GLU A 42 -19.03 1.45 14.12
C GLU A 42 -19.23 -0.04 14.43
N GLU A 43 -19.17 -0.47 15.69
CA GLU A 43 -19.33 -1.89 16.06
C GLU A 43 -20.79 -2.39 15.99
N ASP A 44 -21.79 -1.52 16.03
CA ASP A 44 -23.22 -1.90 16.00
C ASP A 44 -23.85 -1.81 14.59
N ASP A 45 -23.07 -1.43 13.57
CA ASP A 45 -23.55 -1.40 12.19
C ASP A 45 -23.51 -2.82 11.58
N PRO A 46 -24.68 -3.42 11.24
CA PRO A 46 -24.72 -4.73 10.62
C PRO A 46 -24.09 -4.76 9.22
N GLU A 47 -24.10 -3.65 8.49
CA GLU A 47 -23.50 -3.51 7.16
C GLU A 47 -21.97 -3.41 7.27
N TRP A 48 -21.45 -2.72 8.30
CA TRP A 48 -20.02 -2.72 8.63
C TRP A 48 -19.52 -4.13 8.98
N GLN A 49 -20.25 -4.85 9.84
CA GLN A 49 -19.88 -6.23 10.21
C GLN A 49 -19.89 -7.16 9.01
N GLU A 50 -20.85 -6.99 8.09
CA GLU A 50 -20.93 -7.79 6.87
C GLU A 50 -19.78 -7.43 5.91
N ALA A 51 -19.49 -6.15 5.69
CA ALA A 51 -18.37 -5.69 4.88
C ALA A 51 -17.03 -6.23 5.44
N SER A 52 -16.84 -6.15 6.75
CA SER A 52 -15.66 -6.67 7.46
C SER A 52 -15.50 -8.18 7.25
N ARG A 53 -16.60 -8.96 7.39
CA ARG A 53 -16.59 -10.40 7.09
C ARG A 53 -16.24 -10.71 5.64
N ILE A 54 -16.78 -9.96 4.68
CA ILE A 54 -16.46 -10.11 3.26
C ILE A 54 -14.96 -9.86 3.03
N ILE A 55 -14.40 -8.80 3.62
CA ILE A 55 -12.97 -8.50 3.49
C ILE A 55 -12.13 -9.62 4.08
N ASP A 56 -12.47 -10.12 5.26
CA ASP A 56 -11.76 -11.22 5.91
C ASP A 56 -11.80 -12.49 5.06
N GLU A 57 -12.98 -12.92 4.58
CA GLU A 57 -13.11 -14.12 3.75
C GLU A 57 -12.27 -14.02 2.47
N PHE A 58 -12.34 -12.88 1.78
CA PHE A 58 -11.58 -12.67 0.55
C PHE A 58 -10.08 -12.59 0.84
N SER A 59 -9.66 -11.97 1.95
CA SER A 59 -8.27 -11.86 2.37
C SER A 59 -7.67 -13.23 2.71
N GLU A 60 -8.41 -14.07 3.43
CA GLU A 60 -8.03 -15.47 3.69
C GLU A 60 -7.83 -16.23 2.38
N ARG A 61 -8.78 -16.09 1.45
CA ARG A 61 -8.73 -16.80 0.16
C ARG A 61 -7.58 -16.33 -0.73
N ILE A 62 -7.27 -15.04 -0.71
CA ILE A 62 -6.08 -14.47 -1.36
C ILE A 62 -4.81 -15.03 -0.71
N ALA A 63 -4.76 -15.12 0.62
CA ALA A 63 -3.63 -15.67 1.35
C ALA A 63 -3.39 -17.16 1.02
N GLU A 64 -4.46 -17.95 0.91
CA GLU A 64 -4.40 -19.35 0.46
C GLU A 64 -3.84 -19.48 -0.96
N ILE A 65 -4.33 -18.66 -1.89
CA ILE A 65 -3.82 -18.64 -3.28
C ILE A 65 -2.34 -18.25 -3.29
N MET A 66 -1.93 -17.28 -2.49
CA MET A 66 -0.53 -16.87 -2.37
C MET A 66 0.34 -17.96 -1.74
N ALA A 67 -0.18 -18.73 -0.78
CA ALA A 67 0.51 -19.88 -0.21
C ALA A 67 0.66 -21.03 -1.23
N ALA A 68 -0.38 -21.30 -2.01
CA ALA A 68 -0.35 -22.28 -3.11
C ALA A 68 0.63 -21.85 -4.21
N ALA A 69 0.59 -20.57 -4.61
CA ALA A 69 1.44 -20.00 -5.66
C ALA A 69 2.93 -20.03 -5.32
N ARG A 70 3.28 -20.01 -4.03
CA ARG A 70 4.66 -20.18 -3.55
C ARG A 70 5.21 -21.60 -3.77
N LYS A 71 4.34 -22.61 -3.80
CA LYS A 71 4.71 -24.04 -3.96
C LYS A 71 4.47 -24.58 -5.36
N ALA A 72 3.66 -23.90 -6.17
CA ALA A 72 3.23 -24.35 -7.49
C ALA A 72 4.28 -24.16 -8.60
N ALA A 73 4.19 -24.95 -9.67
CA ALA A 73 5.03 -24.77 -10.85
C ALA A 73 4.70 -23.46 -11.58
N LYS A 74 5.63 -22.93 -12.40
CA LYS A 74 5.48 -21.62 -13.08
C LYS A 74 4.15 -21.45 -13.84
N LYS A 75 3.67 -22.52 -14.50
CA LYS A 75 2.41 -22.52 -15.25
C LYS A 75 1.18 -22.43 -14.32
N GLU A 76 1.21 -23.14 -13.20
CA GLU A 76 0.15 -23.14 -12.19
C GLU A 76 0.15 -21.84 -11.39
N LYS A 77 1.34 -21.31 -11.07
CA LYS A 77 1.49 -19.98 -10.44
C LYS A 77 0.82 -18.89 -11.26
N GLN A 78 0.93 -18.93 -12.58
CA GLN A 78 0.26 -17.94 -13.44
C GLN A 78 -1.27 -18.04 -13.33
N ALA A 79 -1.84 -19.25 -13.31
CA ALA A 79 -3.27 -19.44 -13.11
C ALA A 79 -3.73 -18.98 -11.72
N LEU A 80 -2.94 -19.25 -10.68
CA LEU A 80 -3.20 -18.81 -9.31
C LEU A 80 -3.15 -17.27 -9.19
N MET A 81 -2.19 -16.62 -9.85
CA MET A 81 -2.10 -15.15 -9.86
C MET A 81 -3.25 -14.48 -10.63
N ALA A 82 -3.74 -15.11 -11.70
CA ALA A 82 -4.96 -14.65 -12.37
C ALA A 82 -6.16 -14.75 -11.43
N ARG A 83 -6.32 -15.88 -10.73
CA ARG A 83 -7.41 -16.09 -9.77
C ARG A 83 -7.36 -15.14 -8.59
N LYS A 84 -6.17 -14.81 -8.09
CA LYS A 84 -5.97 -13.77 -7.07
C LYS A 84 -6.53 -12.42 -7.57
N ARG A 85 -6.17 -12.04 -8.79
CA ARG A 85 -6.62 -10.77 -9.39
C ARG A 85 -8.14 -10.72 -9.55
N GLU A 86 -8.76 -11.85 -9.92
CA GLU A 86 -10.22 -11.96 -10.02
C GLU A 86 -10.90 -11.75 -8.67
N LEU A 87 -10.35 -12.30 -7.58
CA LEU A 87 -10.87 -12.07 -6.22
C LEU A 87 -10.72 -10.61 -5.79
N GLU A 88 -9.55 -10.00 -6.04
CA GLU A 88 -9.29 -8.59 -5.72
C GLU A 88 -10.14 -7.62 -6.54
N SER A 89 -10.58 -8.03 -7.73
CA SER A 89 -11.44 -7.23 -8.61
C SER A 89 -12.92 -7.59 -8.46
N SER A 90 -13.28 -8.44 -7.49
CA SER A 90 -14.66 -8.82 -7.25
C SER A 90 -15.46 -7.61 -6.78
N PRO A 91 -16.66 -7.36 -7.33
CA PRO A 91 -17.49 -6.22 -6.90
C PRO A 91 -17.82 -6.27 -5.40
N GLU A 92 -17.97 -7.47 -4.82
CA GLU A 92 -18.27 -7.64 -3.39
C GLU A 92 -17.11 -7.18 -2.51
N TYR A 93 -15.88 -7.58 -2.85
CA TYR A 93 -14.68 -7.19 -2.11
C TYR A 93 -14.38 -5.69 -2.24
N VAL A 94 -14.55 -5.13 -3.44
CA VAL A 94 -14.33 -3.70 -3.69
C VAL A 94 -15.40 -2.83 -3.00
N ALA A 95 -16.66 -3.28 -3.00
CA ALA A 95 -17.74 -2.58 -2.30
C ALA A 95 -17.49 -2.59 -0.79
N ALA A 96 -17.14 -3.75 -0.22
CA ALA A 96 -16.83 -3.87 1.20
C ALA A 96 -15.62 -3.01 1.60
N LEU A 97 -14.53 -3.00 0.81
CA LEU A 97 -13.37 -2.13 1.04
C LEU A 97 -13.77 -0.66 1.02
N ARG A 98 -14.60 -0.25 0.05
CA ARG A 98 -15.06 1.13 -0.05
C ARG A 98 -15.94 1.54 1.12
N TYR A 99 -16.80 0.64 1.61
CA TYR A 99 -17.66 0.89 2.76
C TYR A 99 -16.83 1.18 4.02
N ILE A 100 -15.77 0.41 4.25
CA ILE A 100 -14.89 0.61 5.41
C ILE A 100 -13.94 1.81 5.24
N GLU A 101 -13.41 2.07 4.03
CA GLU A 101 -12.51 3.21 3.81
C GLU A 101 -13.24 4.57 3.77
N ASP A 102 -14.49 4.61 3.31
CA ASP A 102 -15.29 5.84 3.20
C ASP A 102 -16.79 5.54 3.42
N PRO A 103 -17.22 5.35 4.68
CA PRO A 103 -18.62 5.09 5.01
C PRO A 103 -19.54 6.29 4.71
N ALA A 104 -18.99 7.47 4.38
CA ALA A 104 -19.73 8.69 4.06
C ALA A 104 -19.97 8.89 2.54
N ALA A 105 -19.41 8.04 1.68
CA ALA A 105 -19.48 8.17 0.22
C ALA A 105 -20.63 7.41 -0.45
N GLU A 106 -21.59 6.86 0.31
CA GLU A 106 -22.78 6.15 -0.18
C GLU A 106 -24.05 7.02 -0.23
#